data_AF-A0A348AZZ1-F1
#
_entry.id   AF-A0A348AZZ1-F1
#
_cell.length_a   1.000
_cell.length_b   1.000
_cell.length_c   1.000
_cell.angle_alpha   90.00
_cell.angle_beta   90.00
_cell.angle_gamma   90.00
#
_symmetry.space_group_name_H-M   'P 1'
#
loop_
_entity.id
_entity.type
_entity.pdbx_description
1 polymer ?
#
loop_
_entity_poly.entity_id
_entity_poly.type
_entity_poly.pdbx_seq_one_letter_code
_entity_poly.pdbx_strand_id
1 'polypeptide(L)'
;VNHWTALLNIIIQTYFIDSHATCILWHHDFPFELQTPANGEFIQYINIWPDNLSQSLQQDIYNFTAFAETQLAHGMQPDALVQKLTIAIRESHCETFVAFQEDILSFARSFYNASRISVWRSLRNKFLFAYRKDLQQDTTAYFDDFLFIDQPNVLIVEAECGNCSTFALKTNKFIGPLAEHPEQLYVLDRYNGVDGKFELGVDLYMDKVQNLQGREVTVGIFDYRPFTVIDYERQPQIKDHSPENLRGMAHIDGTEVRMLLALCEVVNCTINTDTSEDDWGTSYAN
;
A
#
# COMPACT_ATOMS: atom_id res chain seq x y z
N VAL A 1 -10.09 30.59 -3.21
CA VAL A 1 -9.66 29.49 -2.30
C VAL A 1 -9.45 28.28 -3.18
N ASN A 2 -8.27 27.66 -3.14
CA ASN A 2 -8.03 26.44 -3.88
C ASN A 2 -8.69 25.26 -3.13
N HIS A 3 -9.73 24.67 -3.73
CA HIS A 3 -10.52 23.62 -3.08
C HIS A 3 -9.74 22.31 -2.91
N TRP A 4 -8.80 21.99 -3.83
CA TRP A 4 -7.88 20.87 -3.69
C TRP A 4 -6.99 21.03 -2.46
N THR A 5 -6.34 22.19 -2.33
CA THR A 5 -5.55 22.55 -1.15
C THR A 5 -6.34 22.41 0.14
N ALA A 6 -7.58 22.94 0.19
CA ALA A 6 -8.41 22.83 1.39
C ALA A 6 -8.72 21.38 1.75
N LEU A 7 -9.21 20.59 0.80
CA LEU A 7 -9.60 19.19 1.02
C LEU A 7 -8.40 18.31 1.42
N LEU A 8 -7.30 18.37 0.67
CA LEU A 8 -6.15 17.51 0.91
C LEU A 8 -5.48 17.84 2.25
N ASN A 9 -5.41 19.12 2.65
CA ASN A 9 -4.93 19.48 3.98
C ASN A 9 -5.86 18.99 5.09
N ILE A 10 -7.18 19.08 4.92
CA ILE A 10 -8.13 18.50 5.89
C ILE A 10 -7.86 17.00 6.05
N ILE A 11 -7.69 16.26 4.95
CA ILE A 11 -7.42 14.81 5.00
C ILE A 11 -6.09 14.53 5.69
N ILE A 12 -4.99 15.16 5.25
CA ILE A 12 -3.65 14.91 5.78
C ILE A 12 -3.59 15.26 7.28
N GLN A 13 -4.12 16.42 7.67
CA GLN A 13 -4.08 16.88 9.07
C GLN A 13 -5.02 16.09 9.98
N THR A 14 -6.07 15.46 9.45
CA THR A 14 -6.97 14.62 10.25
C THR A 14 -6.45 13.19 10.37
N TYR A 15 -5.94 12.63 9.28
CA TYR A 15 -5.68 11.19 9.19
C TYR A 15 -4.20 10.81 9.28
N PHE A 16 -3.27 11.71 8.96
CA PHE A 16 -1.83 11.44 8.96
C PHE A 16 -1.11 12.10 10.14
N ILE A 17 -1.85 12.74 11.06
CA ILE A 17 -1.28 13.47 12.20
C ILE A 17 -0.51 12.56 13.18
N ASP A 18 -0.93 11.31 13.31
CA ASP A 18 -0.31 10.33 14.20
C ASP A 18 0.78 9.49 13.51
N SER A 19 1.13 9.83 12.27
CA SER A 19 2.10 9.09 11.46
C SER A 19 3.51 9.61 11.68
N HIS A 20 4.50 8.71 11.65
CA HIS A 20 5.91 9.10 11.81
C HIS A 20 6.40 10.07 10.73
N ALA A 21 6.17 9.72 9.46
CA ALA A 21 6.44 10.60 8.34
C ALA A 21 5.44 10.37 7.20
N THR A 22 5.16 11.46 6.48
CA THR A 22 4.38 11.47 5.24
C THR A 22 5.32 11.67 4.06
N CYS A 23 5.37 10.69 3.17
CA CYS A 23 6.06 10.76 1.89
C CYS A 23 5.12 11.31 0.81
N ILE A 24 5.49 12.41 0.16
CA ILE A 24 4.69 13.05 -0.88
C ILE A 24 5.46 12.99 -2.20
N LEU A 25 4.93 12.26 -3.17
CA LEU A 25 5.36 12.35 -4.56
C LEU A 25 4.65 13.56 -5.17
N TRP A 26 5.40 14.63 -5.36
CA TRP A 26 4.88 15.88 -5.89
C TRP A 26 4.73 15.85 -7.40
N HIS A 27 3.67 16.48 -7.86
CA HIS A 27 3.38 16.67 -9.27
C HIS A 27 3.29 18.17 -9.58
N HIS A 28 4.14 18.67 -10.48
CA HIS A 28 4.31 20.11 -10.73
C HIS A 28 3.01 20.82 -11.14
N ASP A 29 2.17 20.17 -11.95
CA ASP A 29 0.92 20.76 -12.44
C ASP A 29 -0.31 20.47 -11.55
N PHE A 30 -0.12 19.81 -10.40
CA PHE A 30 -1.24 19.50 -9.52
C PHE A 30 -1.52 20.68 -8.58
N PRO A 31 -2.76 21.18 -8.49
CA PRO A 31 -3.09 22.40 -7.75
C PRO A 31 -3.18 22.12 -6.24
N PHE A 32 -2.08 21.74 -5.61
CA PHE A 32 -2.00 21.44 -4.18
C PHE A 32 -0.84 22.16 -3.52
N GLU A 33 -1.11 22.80 -2.39
CA GLU A 33 -0.10 23.39 -1.51
C GLU A 33 -0.28 22.79 -0.11
N LEU A 34 0.78 22.22 0.45
CA LEU A 34 0.74 21.70 1.81
C LEU A 34 0.76 22.88 2.80
N GLN A 35 -0.25 22.91 3.68
CA GLN A 35 -0.36 23.86 4.77
C GLN A 35 0.01 23.14 6.05
N THR A 36 1.18 23.43 6.59
CA THR A 36 1.61 22.86 7.88
C THR A 36 0.97 23.65 9.02
N PRO A 37 0.36 22.98 10.02
CA PRO A 37 -0.15 23.69 11.19
C PRO A 37 0.99 24.42 11.89
N ALA A 38 0.76 25.68 12.30
CA ALA A 38 1.77 26.49 12.99
C ALA A 38 2.30 25.86 14.30
N ASN A 39 1.56 24.89 14.86
CA ASN A 39 1.90 24.15 16.08
C ASN A 39 2.20 22.66 15.83
N GLY A 40 2.32 22.23 14.56
CA GLY A 40 2.55 20.84 14.18
C GLY A 40 4.01 20.44 14.32
N GLU A 41 4.53 20.40 15.55
CA GLU A 41 5.97 20.21 15.82
C GLU A 41 6.53 18.80 15.49
N PHE A 42 5.73 17.86 14.97
CA PHE A 42 6.15 16.45 14.92
C PHE A 42 5.85 15.65 13.63
N ILE A 43 5.20 16.22 12.61
CA ILE A 43 4.98 15.48 11.35
C ILE A 43 6.12 15.77 10.39
N GLN A 44 6.93 14.75 10.08
CA GLN A 44 7.97 14.84 9.08
C GLN A 44 7.38 14.66 7.67
N TYR A 45 7.62 15.60 6.77
CA TYR A 45 7.22 15.50 5.36
C TYR A 45 8.45 15.23 4.49
N ILE A 46 8.43 14.11 3.77
CA ILE A 46 9.47 13.75 2.80
C ILE A 46 8.97 14.09 1.40
N ASN A 47 9.58 15.11 0.80
CA ASN A 47 9.22 15.58 -0.54
C ASN A 47 10.00 14.80 -1.60
N ILE A 48 9.29 14.09 -2.46
CA ILE A 48 9.84 13.32 -3.57
C ILE A 48 9.37 13.97 -4.87
N TRP A 49 10.31 14.35 -5.73
CA TRP A 49 10.02 14.96 -7.03
C TRP A 49 10.44 14.00 -8.13
N PRO A 50 9.49 13.31 -8.80
CA PRO A 50 9.79 12.31 -9.83
C PRO A 50 10.72 12.82 -10.94
N ASP A 51 10.51 14.06 -11.40
CA ASP A 51 11.27 14.67 -12.50
C ASP A 51 12.76 14.90 -12.17
N ASN A 52 13.11 15.01 -10.88
CA ASN A 52 14.45 15.36 -10.41
C ASN A 52 15.10 14.25 -9.57
N LEU A 53 14.62 13.02 -9.65
CA LEU A 53 15.11 11.90 -8.84
C LEU A 53 16.63 11.73 -8.94
N SER A 54 17.19 11.65 -10.14
CA SER A 54 18.63 11.46 -10.35
C SER A 54 19.49 12.52 -9.67
N GLN A 55 19.05 13.79 -9.69
CA GLN A 55 19.74 14.88 -9.02
C GLN A 55 19.57 14.80 -7.49
N SER A 56 18.37 14.45 -7.03
CA SER A 56 18.09 14.27 -5.60
C SER A 56 18.95 13.16 -4.98
N LEU A 57 19.11 12.03 -5.68
CA LEU A 57 19.93 10.92 -5.21
C LEU A 57 21.41 11.31 -5.09
N GLN A 58 21.93 12.15 -6.00
CA GLN A 58 23.31 12.64 -5.92
C GLN A 58 23.57 13.59 -4.75
N GLN A 59 22.53 14.27 -4.26
CA GLN A 59 22.62 15.24 -3.16
C GLN A 59 22.36 14.60 -1.80
N ASP A 60 21.76 13.42 -1.77
CA ASP A 60 21.53 12.67 -0.55
C ASP A 60 22.85 12.13 0.00
N ILE A 61 22.96 12.06 1.33
CA ILE A 61 24.15 11.56 2.05
C ILE A 61 24.34 10.04 1.93
N TYR A 62 23.43 9.35 1.25
CA TYR A 62 23.38 7.89 1.18
C TYR A 62 24.15 7.35 -0.03
N ASN A 63 24.75 6.17 0.12
CA ASN A 63 25.48 5.51 -0.95
C ASN A 63 24.51 4.74 -1.89
N PHE A 64 23.97 5.45 -2.88
CA PHE A 64 23.07 4.85 -3.88
C PHE A 64 23.74 3.85 -4.81
N THR A 65 25.06 3.95 -5.00
CA THR A 65 25.81 2.97 -5.79
C THR A 65 25.77 1.59 -5.13
N ALA A 66 26.02 1.52 -3.82
CA ALA A 66 25.90 0.28 -3.06
C ALA A 66 24.46 -0.25 -3.05
N PHE A 67 23.47 0.64 -2.94
CA PHE A 67 22.07 0.22 -2.97
C PHE A 67 21.62 -0.28 -4.36
N ALA A 68 22.17 0.26 -5.46
CA ALA A 68 21.93 -0.26 -6.79
C ALA A 68 22.49 -1.70 -6.95
N GLU A 69 23.64 -2.00 -6.34
CA GLU A 69 24.18 -3.36 -6.27
C GLU A 69 23.25 -4.30 -5.50
N THR A 70 22.64 -3.84 -4.39
CA THR A 70 21.62 -4.60 -3.66
C THR A 70 20.41 -4.93 -4.55
N GLN A 71 19.92 -3.99 -5.36
CA GLN A 71 18.81 -4.27 -6.28
C GLN A 71 19.17 -5.34 -7.31
N LEU A 72 20.36 -5.25 -7.90
CA LEU A 72 20.84 -6.23 -8.87
C LEU A 72 20.99 -7.63 -8.24
N ALA A 73 21.46 -7.71 -7.00
CA ALA A 73 21.55 -8.98 -6.26
C ALA A 73 20.18 -9.64 -6.05
N HIS A 74 19.12 -8.84 -5.93
CA HIS A 74 17.73 -9.30 -5.87
C HIS A 74 17.08 -9.49 -7.26
N GLY A 75 17.87 -9.46 -8.34
CA GLY A 75 17.37 -9.64 -9.71
C GLY A 75 16.54 -8.47 -10.24
N MET A 76 16.60 -7.31 -9.58
CA MET A 76 15.87 -6.10 -9.99
C MET A 76 16.77 -5.16 -10.78
N GLN A 77 16.18 -4.47 -11.75
CA GLN A 77 16.85 -3.37 -12.43
C GLN A 77 16.89 -2.14 -11.51
N PRO A 78 18.01 -1.41 -11.43
CA PRO A 78 18.11 -0.18 -10.67
C PRO A 78 17.02 0.84 -11.07
N ASP A 79 16.10 1.13 -10.15
CA ASP A 79 15.04 2.13 -10.34
C ASP A 79 15.16 3.26 -9.31
N ALA A 80 15.34 4.49 -9.81
CA ALA A 80 15.59 5.67 -8.97
C ALA A 80 14.45 5.97 -7.98
N LEU A 81 13.20 5.72 -8.35
CA LEU A 81 12.05 5.95 -7.46
C LEU A 81 12.00 4.87 -6.37
N VAL A 82 12.27 3.61 -6.71
CA VAL A 82 12.44 2.51 -5.73
C VAL A 82 13.55 2.86 -4.73
N GLN A 83 14.67 3.41 -5.20
CA GLN A 83 15.77 3.86 -4.33
C GLN A 83 15.32 4.94 -3.35
N LYS A 84 14.69 6.00 -3.86
CA LYS A 84 14.25 7.12 -3.02
C LYS A 84 13.20 6.67 -2.00
N LEU A 85 12.22 5.88 -2.43
CA LEU A 85 11.19 5.33 -1.54
C LEU A 85 11.79 4.40 -0.48
N THR A 86 12.72 3.53 -0.83
CA THR A 86 13.32 2.60 0.14
C THR A 86 14.02 3.37 1.26
N ILE A 87 14.78 4.41 0.93
CA ILE A 87 15.47 5.24 1.92
C ILE A 87 14.46 6.03 2.76
N ALA A 88 13.44 6.62 2.13
CA ALA A 88 12.43 7.37 2.86
C ALA A 88 11.67 6.48 3.87
N ILE A 89 11.33 5.24 3.48
CA ILE A 89 10.73 4.24 4.36
C ILE A 89 11.71 3.84 5.48
N ARG A 90 12.97 3.53 5.14
CA ARG A 90 13.96 3.01 6.10
C ARG A 90 14.41 4.03 7.13
N GLU A 91 14.63 5.27 6.70
CA GLU A 91 15.34 6.29 7.50
C GLU A 91 14.38 7.27 8.17
N SER A 92 13.30 7.63 7.47
CA SER A 92 12.28 8.55 7.98
C SER A 92 11.04 7.82 8.49
N HIS A 93 10.99 6.49 8.37
CA HIS A 93 9.84 5.69 8.78
C HIS A 93 8.54 6.20 8.12
N CYS A 94 8.57 6.46 6.81
CA CYS A 94 7.37 6.87 6.08
C CYS A 94 6.26 5.83 6.23
N GLU A 95 5.15 6.24 6.84
CA GLU A 95 3.94 5.43 7.04
C GLU A 95 2.82 5.87 6.13
N THR A 96 2.85 7.10 5.66
CA THR A 96 1.77 7.63 4.83
C THR A 96 2.33 8.16 3.52
N PHE A 97 1.58 7.94 2.45
CA PHE A 97 2.04 8.19 1.11
C PHE A 97 1.00 8.98 0.33
N VAL A 98 1.45 10.00 -0.38
CA VAL A 98 0.62 10.81 -1.27
C VAL A 98 1.21 10.77 -2.67
N ALA A 99 0.39 10.50 -3.68
CA ALA A 99 0.78 10.59 -5.08
C ALA A 99 -0.36 11.16 -5.94
N PHE A 100 -0.01 11.78 -7.06
CA PHE A 100 -0.95 12.51 -7.91
C PHE A 100 -0.92 12.02 -9.36
N GLN A 101 -2.06 12.06 -10.03
CA GLN A 101 -2.19 11.83 -11.48
C GLN A 101 -1.42 10.60 -12.00
N GLU A 102 -0.63 10.73 -13.06
CA GLU A 102 0.14 9.65 -13.66
C GLU A 102 1.19 9.03 -12.73
N ASP A 103 1.66 9.76 -11.71
CA ASP A 103 2.62 9.24 -10.74
C ASP A 103 2.02 8.19 -9.81
N ILE A 104 0.68 8.07 -9.74
CA ILE A 104 0.00 7.03 -8.95
C ILE A 104 0.45 5.63 -9.40
N LEU A 105 0.51 5.39 -10.70
CA LEU A 105 0.89 4.08 -11.25
C LEU A 105 2.37 3.77 -10.99
N SER A 106 3.24 4.74 -11.24
CA SER A 106 4.68 4.63 -10.99
C SER A 106 4.95 4.40 -9.49
N PHE A 107 4.23 5.12 -8.64
CA PHE A 107 4.29 4.94 -7.19
C PHE A 107 3.88 3.53 -6.76
N ALA A 108 2.72 3.04 -7.21
CA ALA A 108 2.19 1.75 -6.78
C ALA A 108 3.18 0.60 -7.06
N ARG A 109 3.74 0.60 -8.29
CA ARG A 109 4.75 -0.37 -8.71
C ARG A 109 6.06 -0.26 -7.92
N SER A 110 6.53 0.97 -7.70
CA SER A 110 7.81 1.19 -7.01
C SER A 110 7.70 0.97 -5.50
N PHE A 111 6.54 1.25 -4.88
CA PHE A 111 6.31 1.05 -3.46
C PHE A 111 6.48 -0.40 -3.04
N TYR A 112 5.91 -1.36 -3.80
CA TYR A 112 6.01 -2.79 -3.47
C TYR A 112 7.48 -3.26 -3.40
N ASN A 113 8.28 -2.85 -4.38
CA ASN A 113 9.71 -3.16 -4.40
C ASN A 113 10.45 -2.46 -3.26
N ALA A 114 10.15 -1.18 -3.03
CA ALA A 114 10.77 -0.40 -1.96
C ALA A 114 10.46 -0.97 -0.57
N SER A 115 9.20 -1.36 -0.31
CA SER A 115 8.79 -1.95 0.96
C SER A 115 9.40 -3.33 1.20
N ARG A 116 9.64 -4.11 0.14
CA ARG A 116 10.27 -5.43 0.23
C ARG A 116 11.76 -5.33 0.59
N ILE A 117 12.47 -4.36 0.01
CA ILE A 117 13.90 -4.14 0.23
C ILE A 117 14.15 -3.36 1.53
N SER A 118 13.19 -2.52 1.94
CA SER A 118 13.26 -1.81 3.21
C SER A 118 13.22 -2.82 4.37
N VAL A 119 14.18 -2.66 5.29
CA VAL A 119 14.20 -3.43 6.56
C VAL A 119 13.05 -3.01 7.47
N TRP A 120 12.54 -1.79 7.32
CA TRP A 120 11.47 -1.25 8.15
C TRP A 120 10.11 -1.48 7.51
N ARG A 121 9.12 -1.89 8.34
CA ARG A 121 7.74 -2.17 7.94
C ARG A 121 6.77 -1.47 8.89
N SER A 122 5.92 -0.58 8.36
CA SER A 122 4.81 -0.02 9.14
C SER A 122 3.65 -1.00 9.23
N LEU A 123 2.96 -0.98 10.37
CA LEU A 123 1.68 -1.68 10.57
C LEU A 123 0.48 -0.82 10.15
N ARG A 124 0.70 0.44 9.74
CA ARG A 124 -0.34 1.46 9.59
C ARG A 124 -0.20 2.26 8.29
N ASN A 125 0.31 1.62 7.24
CA ASN A 125 0.46 2.30 5.96
C ASN A 125 -0.89 2.92 5.54
N LYS A 126 -0.89 4.20 5.14
CA LYS A 126 -2.05 4.88 4.54
C LYS A 126 -1.67 5.53 3.22
N PHE A 127 -2.51 5.39 2.21
CA PHE A 127 -2.26 5.89 0.87
C PHE A 127 -3.34 6.88 0.47
N LEU A 128 -2.92 8.07 0.05
CA LEU A 128 -3.78 9.11 -0.51
C LEU A 128 -3.39 9.35 -1.96
N PHE A 129 -4.30 9.04 -2.87
CA PHE A 129 -4.13 9.30 -4.29
C PHE A 129 -5.07 10.39 -4.74
N ALA A 130 -4.61 11.32 -5.55
CA ALA A 130 -5.45 12.42 -6.02
C ALA A 130 -5.26 12.65 -7.51
N TYR A 131 -6.36 12.69 -8.26
CA TYR A 131 -6.30 12.82 -9.71
C TYR A 131 -7.49 13.60 -10.27
N ARG A 132 -7.30 14.11 -11.49
CA ARG A 132 -8.31 14.88 -12.22
C ARG A 132 -8.61 14.22 -13.55
N LYS A 133 -9.89 14.06 -13.86
CA LYS A 133 -10.33 13.42 -15.12
C LYS A 133 -10.09 14.26 -16.37
N ASP A 134 -9.98 15.58 -16.23
CA ASP A 134 -9.72 16.48 -17.37
C ASP A 134 -8.31 16.35 -17.95
N LEU A 135 -7.36 15.83 -17.17
CA LEU A 135 -5.99 15.56 -17.64
C LEU A 135 -5.85 14.15 -18.23
N GLN A 136 -6.60 13.17 -17.70
CA GLN A 136 -6.59 11.80 -18.17
C GLN A 136 -7.98 11.19 -18.00
N GLN A 137 -8.63 10.86 -19.12
CA GLN A 137 -10.02 10.38 -19.11
C GLN A 137 -10.13 8.88 -18.82
N ASP A 138 -9.12 8.09 -19.21
CA ASP A 138 -9.00 6.67 -18.84
C ASP A 138 -7.97 6.50 -17.72
N THR A 139 -8.50 6.31 -16.51
CA THR A 139 -7.71 6.14 -15.28
C THR A 139 -7.72 4.70 -14.76
N THR A 140 -8.27 3.76 -15.54
CA THR A 140 -8.32 2.34 -15.18
C THR A 140 -6.92 1.82 -14.88
N ALA A 141 -5.95 2.21 -15.70
CA ALA A 141 -4.56 1.81 -15.55
C ALA A 141 -3.87 2.34 -14.26
N TYR A 142 -4.38 3.40 -13.63
CA TYR A 142 -3.79 3.92 -12.39
C TYR A 142 -4.01 2.98 -11.20
N PHE A 143 -5.06 2.18 -11.26
CA PHE A 143 -5.52 1.34 -10.16
C PHE A 143 -5.38 -0.16 -10.45
N ASP A 144 -4.72 -0.50 -11.56
CA ASP A 144 -4.40 -1.87 -11.99
C ASP A 144 -3.03 -2.31 -11.45
N ASP A 145 -2.91 -2.29 -10.12
CA ASP A 145 -1.70 -2.73 -9.41
C ASP A 145 -2.07 -3.45 -8.11
N PHE A 146 -1.24 -4.40 -7.67
CA PHE A 146 -1.44 -5.19 -6.46
C PHE A 146 -1.56 -4.34 -5.19
N LEU A 147 -1.02 -3.12 -5.17
CA LEU A 147 -1.24 -2.18 -4.06
C LEU A 147 -2.73 -2.00 -3.75
N PHE A 148 -3.58 -1.88 -4.77
CA PHE A 148 -5.02 -1.66 -4.62
C PHE A 148 -5.78 -2.93 -4.22
N ILE A 149 -5.15 -4.10 -4.37
CA ILE A 149 -5.67 -5.39 -3.92
C ILE A 149 -5.28 -5.63 -2.46
N ASP A 150 -4.02 -5.37 -2.10
CA ASP A 150 -3.39 -5.83 -0.86
C ASP A 150 -3.38 -4.80 0.27
N GLN A 151 -3.53 -3.52 -0.03
CA GLN A 151 -3.51 -2.47 0.99
C GLN A 151 -4.94 -2.10 1.45
N PRO A 152 -5.27 -2.18 2.75
CA PRO A 152 -6.60 -1.84 3.25
C PRO A 152 -6.88 -0.32 3.25
N ASN A 153 -5.84 0.48 3.49
CA ASN A 153 -5.95 1.90 3.81
C ASN A 153 -5.64 2.77 2.59
N VAL A 154 -6.47 2.67 1.55
CA VAL A 154 -6.35 3.46 0.33
C VAL A 154 -7.48 4.47 0.23
N LEU A 155 -7.16 5.74 0.05
CA LEU A 155 -8.11 6.81 -0.23
C LEU A 155 -7.76 7.46 -1.57
N ILE A 156 -8.77 7.63 -2.42
CA ILE A 156 -8.64 8.23 -3.73
C ILE A 156 -9.55 9.46 -3.80
N VAL A 157 -8.99 10.60 -4.14
CA VAL A 157 -9.69 11.86 -4.34
C VAL A 157 -9.76 12.13 -5.83
N GLU A 158 -10.98 12.16 -6.36
CA GLU A 158 -11.27 12.38 -7.77
C GLU A 158 -12.04 13.68 -7.95
N ALA A 159 -11.63 14.50 -8.92
CA ALA A 159 -12.46 15.59 -9.42
C ALA A 159 -12.52 15.59 -10.95
N GLU A 160 -13.58 16.16 -11.50
CA GLU A 160 -13.74 16.30 -12.96
C GLU A 160 -12.75 17.31 -13.55
N CYS A 161 -12.27 18.28 -12.77
CA CYS A 161 -11.41 19.35 -13.26
C CYS A 161 -10.54 20.00 -12.15
N GLY A 162 -9.55 20.80 -12.55
CA GLY A 162 -8.61 21.45 -11.61
C GLY A 162 -9.24 22.50 -10.70
N ASN A 163 -10.25 23.23 -11.18
CA ASN A 163 -10.95 24.27 -10.41
C ASN A 163 -12.34 23.81 -9.94
N CYS A 164 -12.58 22.50 -9.94
CA CYS A 164 -13.85 21.94 -9.51
C CYS A 164 -14.02 22.09 -8.00
N SER A 165 -15.26 22.26 -7.57
CA SER A 165 -15.62 22.37 -6.16
C SER A 165 -16.24 21.09 -5.60
N THR A 166 -16.44 20.06 -6.41
CA THR A 166 -16.99 18.78 -5.98
C THR A 166 -15.96 17.68 -6.18
N PHE A 167 -15.76 16.86 -5.16
CA PHE A 167 -14.78 15.79 -5.13
C PHE A 167 -15.47 14.49 -4.75
N ALA A 168 -15.20 13.41 -5.48
CA ALA A 168 -15.57 12.07 -5.07
C ALA A 168 -14.41 11.46 -4.27
N LEU A 169 -14.73 10.91 -3.11
CA LEU A 169 -13.79 10.20 -2.25
C LEU A 169 -14.08 8.72 -2.42
N LYS A 170 -13.08 7.97 -2.89
CA LYS A 170 -13.19 6.56 -3.21
C LYS A 170 -12.20 5.74 -2.41
N THR A 171 -12.51 4.47 -2.22
CA THR A 171 -11.61 3.50 -1.61
C THR A 171 -11.76 2.15 -2.29
N ASN A 172 -10.76 1.28 -2.14
CA ASN A 172 -10.82 -0.10 -2.62
C ASN A 172 -11.73 -0.95 -1.73
N LYS A 173 -12.38 -1.97 -2.31
CA LYS A 173 -13.22 -2.92 -1.56
C LYS A 173 -12.43 -3.62 -0.46
N PHE A 174 -11.26 -4.16 -0.79
CA PHE A 174 -10.35 -4.93 0.09
C PHE A 174 -10.98 -6.17 0.77
N ILE A 175 -12.11 -6.06 1.46
CA ILE A 175 -12.77 -7.19 2.14
C ILE A 175 -13.53 -8.09 1.17
N GLY A 176 -13.77 -9.34 1.58
CA GLY A 176 -14.44 -10.36 0.79
C GLY A 176 -13.49 -11.17 -0.09
N PRO A 177 -14.00 -12.21 -0.77
CA PRO A 177 -13.18 -13.09 -1.59
C PRO A 177 -12.45 -12.34 -2.72
N LEU A 178 -11.22 -12.74 -3.03
CA LEU A 178 -10.40 -12.19 -4.11
C LEU A 178 -11.09 -12.35 -5.48
N ALA A 179 -11.93 -13.38 -5.65
CA ALA A 179 -12.73 -13.58 -6.85
C ALA A 179 -13.80 -12.49 -7.08
N GLU A 180 -14.10 -11.67 -6.08
CA GLU A 180 -15.05 -10.56 -6.17
C GLU A 180 -14.38 -9.19 -6.36
N HIS A 181 -13.23 -9.16 -7.03
CA HIS A 181 -12.55 -7.93 -7.49
C HIS A 181 -12.26 -6.92 -6.37
N PRO A 182 -11.39 -7.26 -5.40
CA PRO A 182 -11.06 -6.38 -4.26
C PRO A 182 -10.44 -5.03 -4.65
N GLU A 183 -9.83 -4.94 -5.84
CA GLU A 183 -9.32 -3.71 -6.46
C GLU A 183 -10.43 -2.73 -6.85
N GLN A 184 -11.68 -3.20 -6.95
CA GLN A 184 -12.80 -2.37 -7.36
C GLN A 184 -12.97 -1.18 -6.40
N LEU A 185 -12.97 0.01 -6.99
CA LEU A 185 -13.17 1.25 -6.28
C LEU A 185 -14.65 1.56 -6.12
N TYR A 186 -15.04 1.98 -4.93
CA TYR A 186 -16.38 2.50 -4.67
C TYR A 186 -16.31 3.87 -4.02
N VAL A 187 -17.37 4.66 -4.20
CA VAL A 187 -17.48 6.00 -3.59
C VAL A 187 -17.85 5.84 -2.13
N LEU A 188 -17.01 6.39 -1.26
CA LEU A 188 -17.16 6.40 0.19
C LEU A 188 -17.91 7.65 0.65
N ASP A 189 -17.53 8.82 0.11
CA ASP A 189 -18.17 10.10 0.41
C ASP A 189 -17.96 11.08 -0.76
N ARG A 190 -18.55 12.27 -0.66
CA ARG A 190 -18.32 13.40 -1.54
C ARG A 190 -18.02 14.63 -0.70
N TYR A 191 -17.12 15.46 -1.20
CA TYR A 191 -16.78 16.72 -0.57
C TYR A 191 -17.19 17.88 -1.45
N ASN A 192 -17.93 18.82 -0.87
CA ASN A 192 -18.28 20.09 -1.49
C ASN A 192 -17.35 21.19 -0.95
N GLY A 193 -16.42 21.62 -1.79
CA GLY A 193 -15.44 22.66 -1.50
C GLY A 193 -16.01 24.07 -1.42
N VAL A 194 -17.23 24.34 -1.91
CA VAL A 194 -17.91 25.64 -1.70
C VAL A 194 -18.37 25.74 -0.26
N ASP A 195 -19.03 24.69 0.24
CA ASP A 195 -19.58 24.64 1.59
C ASP A 195 -18.56 24.19 2.64
N GLY A 196 -17.45 23.60 2.19
CA GLY A 196 -16.40 23.06 3.05
C GLY A 196 -16.84 21.82 3.83
N LYS A 197 -17.70 20.98 3.24
CA LYS A 197 -18.36 19.87 3.95
C LYS A 197 -18.32 18.57 3.19
N PHE A 198 -18.22 17.48 3.95
CA PHE A 198 -18.52 16.13 3.50
C PHE A 198 -20.03 15.92 3.47
N GLU A 199 -20.53 15.20 2.47
CA GLU A 199 -21.96 14.92 2.33
C GLU A 199 -22.44 13.93 3.38
N LEU A 200 -21.67 12.87 3.64
CA LEU A 200 -22.01 11.82 4.60
C LEU A 200 -21.24 11.94 5.92
N GLY A 201 -20.02 12.50 5.88
CA GLY A 201 -19.16 12.65 7.06
C GLY A 201 -18.67 11.31 7.61
N VAL A 202 -18.43 10.34 6.72
CA VAL A 202 -17.94 9.01 7.09
C VAL A 202 -16.43 9.03 7.37
N ASP A 203 -15.94 8.02 8.08
CA ASP A 203 -14.51 7.83 8.26
C ASP A 203 -13.83 7.42 6.94
N LEU A 204 -12.92 8.27 6.43
CA LEU A 204 -12.23 8.05 5.16
C LEU A 204 -11.19 6.91 5.20
N TYR A 205 -10.74 6.49 6.39
CA TYR A 205 -9.80 5.39 6.59
C TYR A 205 -10.37 4.33 7.55
N MET A 206 -11.58 3.87 7.26
CA MET A 206 -12.26 2.82 8.03
C MET A 206 -11.41 1.56 8.23
N ASP A 207 -11.53 0.93 9.40
CA ASP A 207 -10.83 -0.33 9.70
C ASP A 207 -11.46 -1.49 8.91
N LYS A 208 -10.77 -1.88 7.84
CA LYS A 208 -11.16 -3.02 6.98
C LYS A 208 -10.57 -4.36 7.44
N VAL A 209 -9.67 -4.37 8.43
CA VAL A 209 -8.98 -5.59 8.87
C VAL A 209 -9.65 -6.27 10.06
N GLN A 210 -10.55 -5.58 10.76
CA GLN A 210 -11.36 -6.17 11.82
C GLN A 210 -12.29 -7.29 11.34
N ASN A 211 -12.76 -7.23 10.09
CA ASN A 211 -13.60 -8.27 9.50
C ASN A 211 -13.33 -8.35 8.00
N LEU A 212 -12.60 -9.39 7.60
CA LEU A 212 -12.15 -9.63 6.24
C LEU A 212 -13.23 -10.28 5.35
N GLN A 213 -14.40 -10.60 5.89
CA GLN A 213 -15.54 -11.17 5.17
C GLN A 213 -15.20 -12.40 4.31
N GLY A 214 -14.32 -13.27 4.82
CA GLY A 214 -13.87 -14.47 4.14
C GLY A 214 -12.74 -14.25 3.12
N ARG A 215 -12.14 -13.05 3.05
CA ARG A 215 -10.97 -12.78 2.19
C ARG A 215 -9.88 -13.83 2.41
N GLU A 216 -9.31 -14.29 1.31
CA GLU A 216 -8.19 -15.22 1.31
C GLU A 216 -6.89 -14.54 1.75
N VAL A 217 -6.20 -15.16 2.69
CA VAL A 217 -4.84 -14.83 3.12
C VAL A 217 -3.94 -16.00 2.74
N THR A 218 -2.98 -15.75 1.84
CA THR A 218 -2.00 -16.76 1.46
C THR A 218 -0.85 -16.76 2.45
N VAL A 219 -0.50 -17.95 2.97
CA VAL A 219 0.60 -18.13 3.91
C VAL A 219 1.64 -19.07 3.33
N GLY A 220 2.88 -18.55 3.21
CA GLY A 220 4.05 -19.37 2.88
C GLY A 220 4.35 -20.32 4.04
N ILE A 221 4.45 -21.62 3.76
CA ILE A 221 4.62 -22.65 4.78
C ILE A 221 5.43 -23.84 4.25
N PHE A 222 6.32 -24.36 5.09
CA PHE A 222 7.03 -25.62 4.87
C PHE A 222 6.97 -26.51 6.12
N ASP A 223 7.26 -27.81 5.99
CA ASP A 223 7.14 -28.78 7.09
C ASP A 223 8.32 -28.65 8.08
N TYR A 224 8.06 -28.14 9.28
CA TYR A 224 8.98 -28.20 10.42
C TYR A 224 8.22 -28.53 11.71
N ARG A 225 8.27 -29.81 12.08
CA ARG A 225 7.46 -30.35 13.17
C ARG A 225 8.01 -29.93 14.54
N PRO A 226 7.14 -29.72 15.55
CA PRO A 226 5.67 -29.89 15.53
C PRO A 226 4.90 -28.58 15.19
N PHE A 227 5.58 -27.56 14.70
CA PHE A 227 5.01 -26.22 14.56
C PHE A 227 4.17 -26.06 13.30
N THR A 228 4.64 -26.65 12.20
CA THR A 228 3.95 -26.79 10.93
C THR A 228 4.09 -28.24 10.45
N VAL A 229 2.99 -28.82 10.01
CA VAL A 229 2.92 -30.16 9.45
C VAL A 229 2.14 -30.05 8.15
N ILE A 230 2.71 -30.50 7.05
CA ILE A 230 2.06 -30.51 5.74
C ILE A 230 1.76 -31.96 5.36
N ASP A 231 0.51 -32.23 4.96
CA ASP A 231 0.06 -33.55 4.55
C ASP A 231 -0.82 -33.43 3.29
N TYR A 232 -0.42 -34.06 2.19
CA TYR A 232 -1.11 -33.97 0.90
C TYR A 232 -2.21 -35.03 0.72
N GLU A 233 -2.44 -35.89 1.71
CA GLU A 233 -3.44 -36.96 1.67
C GLU A 233 -4.54 -36.77 2.73
N ARG A 234 -4.19 -36.15 3.86
CA ARG A 234 -5.11 -35.92 4.98
C ARG A 234 -6.15 -34.85 4.65
N GLN A 235 -7.33 -34.98 5.28
CA GLN A 235 -8.42 -34.01 5.24
C GLN A 235 -8.56 -33.28 6.59
N PRO A 236 -9.10 -32.04 6.62
CA PRO A 236 -9.52 -31.23 5.48
C PRO A 236 -8.33 -30.62 4.75
N GLN A 237 -8.43 -30.50 3.42
CA GLN A 237 -7.44 -29.81 2.60
C GLN A 237 -7.85 -28.37 2.30
N ILE A 238 -6.88 -27.48 2.26
CA ILE A 238 -7.00 -26.10 1.83
C ILE A 238 -6.22 -25.88 0.53
N LYS A 239 -6.54 -24.81 -0.19
CA LYS A 239 -5.90 -24.50 -1.47
C LYS A 239 -4.42 -24.21 -1.25
N ASP A 240 -3.59 -24.83 -2.08
CA ASP A 240 -2.16 -24.63 -2.13
C ASP A 240 -1.75 -24.05 -3.50
N HIS A 241 -0.94 -23.00 -3.48
CA HIS A 241 -0.49 -22.28 -4.67
C HIS A 241 0.87 -22.77 -5.18
N SER A 242 1.52 -23.73 -4.49
CA SER A 242 2.78 -24.30 -4.96
C SER A 242 2.62 -24.88 -6.38
N PRO A 243 3.47 -24.45 -7.35
CA PRO A 243 3.43 -24.99 -8.70
C PRO A 243 3.86 -26.46 -8.76
N GLU A 244 4.58 -26.95 -7.74
CA GLU A 244 5.03 -28.34 -7.64
C GLU A 244 3.92 -29.27 -7.12
N ASN A 245 2.95 -28.73 -6.39
CA ASN A 245 1.79 -29.49 -5.94
C ASN A 245 0.71 -29.55 -7.02
N LEU A 246 0.79 -30.57 -7.87
CA LEU A 246 -0.18 -30.80 -8.97
C LEU A 246 -1.64 -30.97 -8.51
N ARG A 247 -1.88 -31.29 -7.23
CA ARG A 247 -3.24 -31.37 -6.68
C ARG A 247 -3.78 -29.99 -6.29
N GLY A 248 -2.91 -29.00 -6.08
CA GLY A 248 -3.26 -27.64 -5.65
C GLY A 248 -3.93 -27.59 -4.28
N MET A 249 -3.72 -28.61 -3.45
CA MET A 249 -4.40 -28.80 -2.17
C MET A 249 -3.45 -29.42 -1.15
N ALA A 250 -3.48 -28.93 0.10
CA ALA A 250 -2.68 -29.44 1.21
C ALA A 250 -3.48 -29.40 2.53
N HIS A 251 -3.24 -30.34 3.42
CA HIS A 251 -3.64 -30.23 4.82
C HIS A 251 -2.48 -29.64 5.62
N ILE A 252 -2.79 -28.67 6.49
CA ILE A 252 -1.83 -28.07 7.41
C ILE A 252 -2.31 -28.23 8.86
N ASP A 253 -1.38 -28.55 9.75
CA ASP A 253 -1.58 -28.59 11.21
C ASP A 253 -0.28 -28.16 11.91
N GLY A 254 -0.30 -28.11 13.24
CA GLY A 254 0.82 -27.70 14.08
C GLY A 254 0.48 -26.49 14.94
N THR A 255 1.36 -26.15 15.87
CA THR A 255 1.08 -25.08 16.84
C THR A 255 0.93 -23.72 16.18
N GLU A 256 1.76 -23.39 15.19
CA GLU A 256 1.69 -22.08 14.50
C GLU A 256 0.51 -22.01 13.53
N VAL A 257 0.22 -23.11 12.83
CA VAL A 257 -0.97 -23.24 11.98
C VAL A 257 -2.25 -23.03 12.78
N ARG A 258 -2.34 -23.58 13.99
CA ARG A 258 -3.50 -23.38 14.87
C ARG A 258 -3.65 -21.94 15.35
N MET A 259 -2.54 -21.25 15.60
CA MET A 259 -2.56 -19.82 15.92
C MET A 259 -3.08 -19.00 14.73
N LEU A 260 -2.64 -19.32 13.51
CA LEU A 260 -3.11 -18.67 12.28
C LEU A 260 -4.61 -18.93 12.05
N LEU A 261 -5.07 -20.18 12.20
CA LEU A 261 -6.49 -20.53 12.09
C LEU A 261 -7.34 -19.77 13.10
N ALA A 262 -6.91 -19.71 14.37
CA ALA A 262 -7.60 -18.95 15.41
C ALA A 262 -7.63 -17.44 15.11
N LEU A 263 -6.57 -16.88 14.53
CA LEU A 263 -6.57 -15.50 14.07
C LEU A 263 -7.63 -15.30 12.97
N CYS A 264 -7.71 -16.18 11.97
CA CYS A 264 -8.71 -16.07 10.92
C CYS A 264 -10.15 -16.28 11.40
N GLU A 265 -10.37 -17.06 12.47
CA GLU A 265 -11.67 -17.13 13.12
C GLU A 265 -12.08 -15.79 13.75
N VAL A 266 -11.11 -15.01 14.27
CA VAL A 266 -11.36 -13.70 14.89
C VAL A 266 -11.63 -12.62 13.84
N VAL A 267 -10.80 -12.56 12.79
CA VAL A 267 -10.90 -11.51 11.76
C VAL A 267 -11.71 -11.94 10.53
N ASN A 268 -12.32 -13.14 10.57
CA ASN A 268 -13.13 -13.69 9.49
C ASN A 268 -12.38 -13.75 8.13
N CYS A 269 -11.22 -14.42 8.08
CA CYS A 269 -10.52 -14.74 6.83
C CYS A 269 -10.56 -16.22 6.46
N THR A 270 -10.22 -16.49 5.21
CA THR A 270 -9.94 -17.83 4.69
C THR A 270 -8.44 -17.98 4.48
N ILE A 271 -7.87 -19.15 4.76
CA ILE A 271 -6.43 -19.41 4.57
C ILE A 271 -6.22 -20.20 3.29
N ASN A 272 -5.28 -19.74 2.48
CA ASN A 272 -4.62 -20.52 1.45
C ASN A 272 -3.14 -20.70 1.82
N THR A 273 -2.50 -21.72 1.25
CA THR A 273 -1.07 -21.97 1.49
C THR A 273 -0.26 -21.77 0.23
N ASP A 274 1.03 -21.52 0.44
CA ASP A 274 2.04 -21.64 -0.59
C ASP A 274 3.20 -22.47 -0.03
N THR A 275 3.36 -23.69 -0.52
CA THR A 275 4.42 -24.61 -0.12
C THR A 275 5.54 -24.71 -1.16
N SER A 276 5.75 -23.65 -1.94
CA SER A 276 6.79 -23.61 -2.98
C SER A 276 8.21 -23.51 -2.41
N GLU A 277 8.36 -22.97 -1.21
CA GLU A 277 9.64 -22.80 -0.53
C GLU A 277 9.82 -23.87 0.57
N ASP A 278 11.05 -24.30 0.81
CA ASP A 278 11.39 -25.31 1.83
C ASP A 278 12.36 -24.79 2.92
N ASP A 279 12.67 -23.50 2.90
CA ASP A 279 13.55 -22.85 3.85
C ASP A 279 12.97 -21.52 4.41
N TRP A 280 13.70 -20.93 5.37
CA TRP A 280 13.33 -19.66 6.01
C TRP A 280 13.73 -18.42 5.18
N GLY A 281 14.31 -18.63 4.01
CA GLY A 281 15.10 -17.65 3.27
C GLY A 281 16.54 -17.55 3.78
N THR A 282 17.42 -17.09 2.89
CA THR A 282 18.83 -16.77 3.24
C THR A 282 19.00 -15.27 3.41
N SER A 283 19.59 -14.84 4.52
CA SER A 283 20.07 -13.45 4.66
C SER A 283 21.36 -13.27 3.86
N TYR A 284 21.36 -12.37 2.88
CA TYR A 284 22.59 -11.98 2.19
C TYR A 284 23.40 -11.02 3.06
N ALA A 285 24.74 -11.07 2.94
CA ALA A 285 25.61 -10.11 3.62
C ALA A 285 25.37 -8.71 3.01
N ASN A 286 25.01 -7.76 3.87
CA ASN A 286 24.83 -6.35 3.53
C ASN A 286 26.17 -5.64 3.35
#